data_AF-A0A2D0N3W9-F1
#
_entry.id   AF-A0A2D0N3W9-F1
#
_cell.length_a   1.000
_cell.length_b   1.000
_cell.length_c   1.000
_cell.angle_alpha   90.00
_cell.angle_beta   90.00
_cell.angle_gamma   90.00
#
_symmetry.space_group_name_H-M   'P 1'
#
loop_
_entity.id
_entity.type
_entity.pdbx_description
1 polymer ?
#
loop_
_entity_poly.entity_id
_entity_poly.type
_entity_poly.pdbx_seq_one_letter_code
_entity_poly.pdbx_strand_id
1 'polypeptide(L)'
;MKITKIRFTKIQLQLTMALLACFLIGTMAKAQPANRFLSNNAVQTTFQAKQKQGPATNFPDRYNLPEKYRPAFENMPVWRLQLRVHTANKENAGTDDEVYTQLTSAASSLYYLDRAGDDRERNKVNTYEIVDPNIRTISDIKMLKLTIKGSDGWCVDRIELLVNGVSAPIFRKSISSGKWLDRGSGKTPSLYISGSEMRRYPAWKYTSANRAIWLPPSIIRRATLEAIVESYVGHMMNAEPDMRKLEFGKKYGRAYVEAKPAGGNKLHFDLDLVYDTTIDLETDVDFDLVVSCDNKQLNLRAQNVKAQVNVPLITRLIRIFKSDFAKMKLYAINFGSSGVPYCPSLRVTSAGDITIRP
;
A
#
# COMPACT_ATOMS: atom_id res chain seq x y z
N MET A 1 17.28 29.61 -45.80
CA MET A 1 17.32 28.52 -44.78
C MET A 1 16.36 27.43 -45.24
N LYS A 2 16.89 26.28 -45.67
CA LYS A 2 16.13 25.21 -46.36
C LYS A 2 15.28 24.42 -45.34
N ILE A 3 13.96 24.42 -45.53
CA ILE A 3 13.02 23.61 -44.76
C ILE A 3 12.81 22.30 -45.52
N THR A 4 13.34 21.21 -44.97
CA THR A 4 13.17 19.86 -45.51
C THR A 4 11.84 19.29 -45.02
N LYS A 5 10.98 18.97 -45.99
CA LYS A 5 9.61 18.46 -45.81
C LYS A 5 9.69 16.94 -45.55
N ILE A 6 9.35 16.47 -44.35
CA ILE A 6 9.25 15.04 -44.03
C ILE A 6 7.78 14.62 -44.21
N ARG A 7 7.53 13.72 -45.16
CA ARG A 7 6.23 13.05 -45.37
C ARG A 7 6.19 11.82 -44.46
N PHE A 8 5.16 11.72 -43.62
CA PHE A 8 4.77 10.45 -42.98
C PHE A 8 3.59 9.83 -43.74
N THR A 9 3.81 8.60 -44.19
CA THR A 9 2.83 7.75 -44.88
C THR A 9 1.90 7.07 -43.88
N LYS A 10 0.61 7.06 -44.23
CA LYS A 10 -0.49 6.34 -43.58
C LYS A 10 -0.14 4.89 -43.26
N ILE A 11 -0.47 4.44 -42.05
CA ILE A 11 -0.77 3.03 -41.75
C ILE A 11 -2.22 2.97 -41.25
N GLN A 12 -3.09 2.37 -42.06
CA GLN A 12 -4.40 1.90 -41.66
C GLN A 12 -4.24 0.63 -40.82
N LEU A 13 -4.99 0.51 -39.73
CA LEU A 13 -5.36 -0.79 -39.19
C LEU A 13 -6.84 -0.75 -38.79
N GLN A 14 -7.68 -1.40 -39.59
CA GLN A 14 -9.02 -1.80 -39.21
C GLN A 14 -8.91 -3.08 -38.36
N LEU A 15 -9.68 -3.18 -37.27
CA LEU A 15 -10.09 -4.47 -36.73
C LEU A 15 -11.53 -4.38 -36.21
N THR A 16 -12.38 -5.23 -36.76
CA THR A 16 -13.81 -5.38 -36.44
C THR A 16 -14.05 -6.77 -35.83
N MET A 17 -15.09 -6.85 -34.99
CA MET A 17 -15.87 -8.06 -34.61
C MET A 17 -15.23 -9.08 -33.66
N ALA A 18 -15.94 -9.81 -32.77
CA ALA A 18 -17.37 -9.89 -32.42
C ALA A 18 -17.53 -10.67 -31.09
N LEU A 19 -18.77 -10.61 -30.56
CA LEU A 19 -19.40 -11.33 -29.45
C LEU A 19 -19.08 -12.83 -29.30
N LEU A 20 -19.15 -13.37 -28.07
CA LEU A 20 -20.21 -14.34 -27.69
C LEU A 20 -20.32 -14.54 -26.17
N ALA A 21 -21.56 -14.81 -25.74
CA ALA A 21 -22.04 -14.99 -24.38
C ALA A 21 -22.36 -16.46 -24.05
N CYS A 22 -22.91 -16.66 -22.84
CA CYS A 22 -23.55 -17.87 -22.28
C CYS A 22 -22.61 -18.93 -21.67
N PHE A 23 -22.96 -19.72 -20.66
CA PHE A 23 -23.95 -19.76 -19.56
C PHE A 23 -23.65 -21.13 -18.90
N LEU A 24 -23.63 -21.27 -17.56
CA LEU A 24 -24.34 -22.36 -16.86
C LEU A 24 -24.07 -22.41 -15.34
N ILE A 25 -25.19 -22.62 -14.67
CA ILE A 25 -25.47 -22.74 -13.25
C ILE A 25 -25.27 -24.22 -12.83
N GLY A 26 -24.82 -24.46 -11.61
CA GLY A 26 -24.80 -25.80 -10.99
C GLY A 26 -24.88 -25.72 -9.47
N THR A 27 -26.03 -26.11 -8.93
CA THR A 27 -26.44 -26.05 -7.53
C THR A 27 -26.12 -27.31 -6.72
N MET A 28 -25.86 -27.10 -5.42
CA MET A 28 -26.23 -27.88 -4.23
C MET A 28 -25.85 -29.37 -4.06
N ALA A 29 -25.23 -29.68 -2.90
CA ALA A 29 -25.66 -30.79 -2.05
C ALA A 29 -25.31 -30.53 -0.57
N LYS A 30 -26.34 -30.67 0.29
CA LYS A 30 -26.32 -30.67 1.76
C LYS A 30 -26.18 -32.12 2.24
N ALA A 31 -25.41 -32.36 3.30
CA ALA A 31 -25.59 -33.55 4.14
C ALA A 31 -25.16 -33.26 5.60
N GLN A 32 -26.04 -33.61 6.52
CA GLN A 32 -25.94 -33.77 7.98
C GLN A 32 -26.83 -34.99 8.31
N PRO A 33 -26.88 -35.54 9.54
CA PRO A 33 -25.91 -35.66 10.63
C PRO A 33 -25.85 -37.13 11.16
N ALA A 34 -25.06 -37.44 12.21
CA ALA A 34 -25.49 -38.27 13.37
C ALA A 34 -24.34 -38.68 14.33
N ASN A 35 -24.53 -38.31 15.60
CA ASN A 35 -24.41 -39.08 16.85
C ASN A 35 -23.35 -40.20 17.01
N ARG A 36 -22.54 -40.13 18.09
CA ARG A 36 -22.72 -40.98 19.29
C ARG A 36 -21.81 -40.60 20.46
N PHE A 37 -22.36 -40.83 21.64
CA PHE A 37 -21.81 -40.81 23.00
C PHE A 37 -20.52 -41.62 23.18
N LEU A 38 -19.68 -41.23 24.15
CA LEU A 38 -19.43 -41.98 25.39
C LEU A 38 -18.52 -41.20 26.35
N SER A 39 -18.87 -41.26 27.64
CA SER A 39 -18.07 -40.83 28.79
C SER A 39 -17.05 -41.91 29.16
N ASN A 40 -15.91 -41.53 29.73
CA ASN A 40 -15.49 -41.95 31.07
C ASN A 40 -14.01 -41.67 31.36
N ASN A 41 -13.81 -41.32 32.64
CA ASN A 41 -12.68 -41.58 33.52
C ASN A 41 -11.39 -40.77 33.40
N ALA A 42 -11.25 -39.94 34.44
CA ALA A 42 -10.05 -39.28 34.88
C ALA A 42 -8.98 -40.30 35.30
N VAL A 43 -7.77 -40.06 34.81
CA VAL A 43 -6.52 -40.51 35.43
C VAL A 43 -5.63 -39.27 35.51
N GLN A 44 -5.46 -38.73 36.71
CA GLN A 44 -4.46 -37.69 36.99
C GLN A 44 -3.08 -38.35 36.89
N THR A 45 -2.43 -38.14 35.75
CA THR A 45 -1.01 -38.35 35.57
C THR A 45 -0.35 -36.99 35.41
N THR A 46 0.60 -36.72 36.29
CA THR A 46 1.44 -35.52 36.30
C THR A 46 2.39 -35.56 35.10
N PHE A 47 1.86 -35.31 33.91
CA PHE A 47 2.64 -35.04 32.72
C PHE A 47 2.98 -33.54 32.72
N GLN A 48 4.27 -33.21 32.61
CA GLN A 48 4.65 -31.91 32.08
C GLN A 48 3.88 -31.72 30.78
N ALA A 49 2.98 -30.73 30.77
CA ALA A 49 2.14 -30.48 29.62
C ALA A 49 3.04 -30.13 28.43
N LYS A 50 3.33 -31.13 27.58
CA LYS A 50 3.54 -30.90 26.16
C LYS A 50 2.39 -29.99 25.77
N GLN A 51 2.67 -28.70 25.58
CA GLN A 51 1.72 -27.79 24.97
C GLN A 51 1.26 -28.52 23.70
N LYS A 52 0.01 -29.01 23.72
CA LYS A 52 -0.68 -29.42 22.50
C LYS A 52 -0.63 -28.16 21.65
N GLN A 53 0.34 -28.11 20.73
CA GLN A 53 0.32 -27.17 19.64
C GLN A 53 -0.99 -27.50 18.95
N GLY A 54 -2.03 -26.73 19.28
CA GLY A 54 -3.32 -26.84 18.60
C GLY A 54 -3.04 -26.81 17.10
N PRO A 55 -3.85 -27.53 16.29
CA PRO A 55 -3.65 -27.55 14.86
C PRO A 55 -3.47 -26.11 14.40
N ALA A 56 -2.35 -25.87 13.72
CA ALA A 56 -2.09 -24.60 13.12
C ALA A 56 -3.37 -24.12 12.43
N THR A 57 -3.96 -23.05 12.95
CA THR A 57 -5.19 -22.50 12.38
C THR A 57 -4.84 -22.13 10.95
N ASN A 58 -5.46 -22.82 9.98
CA ASN A 58 -5.24 -22.56 8.58
C ASN A 58 -5.72 -21.14 8.30
N PHE A 59 -4.78 -20.21 8.19
CA PHE A 59 -5.06 -18.84 7.78
C PHE A 59 -4.97 -18.83 6.25
N PRO A 60 -6.11 -18.86 5.52
CA PRO A 60 -6.07 -18.71 4.08
C PRO A 60 -5.29 -17.43 3.76
N ASP A 61 -4.41 -17.50 2.78
CA ASP A 61 -3.54 -16.41 2.33
C ASP A 61 -2.35 -16.05 3.24
N ARG A 62 -1.99 -16.87 4.24
CA ARG A 62 -0.83 -16.63 5.11
C ARG A 62 0.07 -17.85 5.25
N TYR A 63 1.35 -17.60 5.51
CA TYR A 63 2.30 -18.64 5.87
C TYR A 63 1.92 -19.32 7.17
N ASN A 64 1.91 -20.65 7.19
CA ASN A 64 1.62 -21.38 8.39
C ASN A 64 2.89 -21.61 9.23
N LEU A 65 3.17 -20.70 10.16
CA LEU A 65 4.30 -20.82 11.09
C LEU A 65 3.82 -21.15 12.51
N PRO A 66 4.55 -22.01 13.26
CA PRO A 66 4.25 -22.27 14.67
C PRO A 66 4.24 -21.00 15.52
N GLU A 67 3.30 -20.91 16.47
CA GLU A 67 3.12 -19.74 17.35
C GLU A 67 4.39 -19.38 18.15
N LYS A 68 5.29 -20.34 18.40
CA LYS A 68 6.59 -20.09 19.05
C LYS A 68 7.50 -19.14 18.28
N TYR A 69 7.27 -18.93 16.98
CA TYR A 69 7.99 -17.96 16.14
C TYR A 69 7.31 -16.59 16.09
N ARG A 70 6.11 -16.45 16.69
CA ARG A 70 5.43 -15.17 16.75
C ARG A 70 6.25 -14.20 17.60
N PRO A 71 6.70 -13.06 17.03
CA PRO A 71 7.44 -12.06 17.81
C PRO A 71 6.53 -11.43 18.87
N ALA A 72 7.12 -10.71 19.82
CA ALA A 72 6.34 -9.75 20.61
C ALA A 72 5.69 -8.72 19.67
N PHE A 73 4.49 -8.23 20.01
CA PHE A 73 3.72 -7.36 19.11
C PHE A 73 4.50 -6.11 18.69
N GLU A 74 5.22 -5.47 19.61
CA GLU A 74 6.06 -4.30 19.33
C GLU A 74 7.25 -4.62 18.41
N ASN A 75 7.77 -5.86 18.44
CA ASN A 75 8.87 -6.31 17.59
C ASN A 75 8.39 -6.91 16.27
N MET A 76 7.08 -6.90 16.02
CA MET A 76 6.52 -7.47 14.80
C MET A 76 6.97 -6.65 13.58
N PRO A 77 7.49 -7.30 12.52
CA PRO A 77 7.86 -6.61 11.29
C PRO A 77 6.68 -5.91 10.63
N VAL A 78 6.92 -4.72 10.08
CA VAL A 78 5.96 -3.97 9.27
C VAL A 78 6.44 -4.02 7.82
N TRP A 79 5.67 -4.66 6.95
CA TRP A 79 5.94 -4.68 5.49
C TRP A 79 4.88 -3.96 4.67
N ARG A 80 3.78 -3.57 5.32
CA ARG A 80 2.76 -2.71 4.72
C ARG A 80 2.17 -1.85 5.82
N LEU A 81 2.11 -0.56 5.58
CA LEU A 81 1.51 0.40 6.49
C LEU A 81 0.49 1.22 5.72
N GLN A 82 -0.76 1.19 6.18
CA GLN A 82 -1.83 1.97 5.57
C GLN A 82 -2.37 2.97 6.57
N LEU A 83 -2.50 4.21 6.12
CA LEU A 83 -3.21 5.25 6.83
C LEU A 83 -4.55 5.48 6.12
N ARG A 84 -5.66 5.29 6.83
CA ARG A 84 -6.98 5.67 6.35
C ARG A 84 -7.43 6.91 7.08
N VAL A 85 -7.87 7.91 6.31
CA VAL A 85 -8.40 9.15 6.86
C VAL A 85 -9.79 9.37 6.29
N HIS A 86 -10.74 9.67 7.17
CA HIS A 86 -12.06 10.12 6.77
C HIS A 86 -12.15 11.62 6.95
N THR A 87 -12.47 12.32 5.87
CA THR A 87 -12.86 13.72 5.91
C THR A 87 -14.29 13.81 6.42
N ALA A 88 -14.52 14.70 7.38
CA ALA A 88 -15.82 14.88 8.01
C ALA A 88 -16.90 15.24 6.97
N ASN A 89 -18.14 14.84 7.24
CA ASN A 89 -19.29 15.26 6.44
C ASN A 89 -19.78 16.66 6.83
N LYS A 90 -18.90 17.66 6.72
CA LYS A 90 -19.23 19.07 6.99
C LYS A 90 -19.00 19.90 5.73
N GLU A 91 -19.70 21.02 5.64
CA GLU A 91 -19.43 22.01 4.59
C GLU A 91 -17.96 22.45 4.68
N ASN A 92 -17.31 22.55 3.51
CA ASN A 92 -15.90 22.90 3.34
C ASN A 92 -14.92 22.02 4.13
N ALA A 93 -15.30 20.77 4.44
CA ALA A 93 -14.44 19.87 5.21
C ALA A 93 -13.24 19.34 4.43
N GLY A 94 -13.30 19.36 3.08
CA GLY A 94 -12.23 18.90 2.20
C GLY A 94 -11.07 19.88 2.12
N THR A 95 -10.02 19.52 1.39
CA THR A 95 -8.86 20.39 1.14
C THR A 95 -8.13 19.97 -0.12
N ASP A 96 -7.66 20.96 -0.87
CA ASP A 96 -6.71 20.77 -1.98
C ASP A 96 -5.24 21.00 -1.54
N ASP A 97 -5.05 21.59 -0.36
CA ASP A 97 -3.71 21.88 0.16
C ASP A 97 -2.84 20.63 0.46
N GLU A 98 -1.52 20.83 0.39
CA GLU A 98 -0.53 19.82 0.77
C GLU A 98 -0.73 19.36 2.24
N VAL A 99 -0.98 18.07 2.40
CA VAL A 99 -1.04 17.38 3.69
C VAL A 99 0.09 16.36 3.79
N TYR A 100 0.68 16.23 4.98
CA TYR A 100 1.65 15.18 5.27
C TYR A 100 1.43 14.53 6.63
N THR A 101 1.98 13.33 6.78
CA THR A 101 2.04 12.58 8.03
C THR A 101 3.47 12.37 8.50
N GLN A 102 3.62 12.21 9.81
CA GLN A 102 4.85 11.76 10.46
C GLN A 102 4.49 10.68 11.49
N LEU A 103 5.28 9.60 11.56
CA LEU A 103 4.96 8.44 12.39
C LEU A 103 6.04 8.06 13.43
N THR A 104 7.29 8.50 13.23
CA THR A 104 8.42 8.08 14.08
C THR A 104 8.89 9.18 15.04
N SER A 105 9.07 10.42 14.58
CA SER A 105 9.41 11.56 15.45
C SER A 105 9.07 12.89 14.77
N ALA A 106 8.98 13.98 15.53
CA ALA A 106 8.70 15.30 14.94
C ALA A 106 9.81 15.77 13.98
N ALA A 107 11.01 15.21 14.11
CA ALA A 107 12.15 15.45 13.23
C ALA A 107 12.27 14.41 12.09
N SER A 108 11.33 13.46 11.98
CA SER A 108 11.37 12.47 10.91
C SER A 108 11.03 13.08 9.57
N SER A 109 11.42 12.39 8.50
CA SER A 109 10.95 12.67 7.15
C SER A 109 9.43 12.78 7.12
N LEU A 110 8.95 13.73 6.31
CA LEU A 110 7.53 13.94 6.06
C LEU A 110 7.10 12.95 4.99
N TYR A 111 5.94 12.32 5.17
CA TYR A 111 5.30 11.54 4.11
C TYR A 111 4.07 12.29 3.61
N TYR A 112 4.14 12.84 2.41
CA TYR A 112 3.03 13.60 1.82
C TYR A 112 1.91 12.65 1.43
N LEU A 113 0.68 13.03 1.78
CA LEU A 113 -0.53 12.26 1.54
C LEU A 113 -1.15 12.75 0.24
N ASP A 114 -0.70 12.20 -0.86
CA ASP A 114 -1.16 12.58 -2.19
C ASP A 114 -1.38 11.31 -3.01
N ARG A 115 -2.51 11.26 -3.71
CA ARG A 115 -2.91 10.11 -4.50
C ARG A 115 -3.60 10.60 -5.77
N ALA A 116 -3.71 9.71 -6.75
CA ALA A 116 -4.33 10.07 -8.00
C ALA A 116 -5.84 10.39 -7.86
N GLY A 117 -6.26 11.45 -8.57
CA GLY A 117 -7.63 12.01 -8.52
C GLY A 117 -7.94 12.73 -7.21
N ASP A 118 -9.17 13.22 -7.07
CA ASP A 118 -9.59 13.98 -5.89
C ASP A 118 -9.45 13.16 -4.60
N ASP A 119 -8.73 13.71 -3.64
CA ASP A 119 -8.54 13.14 -2.33
C ASP A 119 -8.86 14.13 -1.21
N ARG A 120 -9.08 13.63 0.00
CA ARG A 120 -9.50 14.43 1.16
C ARG A 120 -10.85 15.13 0.99
N GLU A 121 -11.63 14.78 -0.03
CA GLU A 121 -13.00 15.23 -0.26
C GLU A 121 -13.98 14.98 0.89
N ARG A 122 -14.96 15.87 1.05
CA ARG A 122 -16.02 15.80 2.07
C ARG A 122 -16.66 14.41 2.12
N ASN A 123 -16.76 13.84 3.32
CA ASN A 123 -17.39 12.54 3.57
C ASN A 123 -16.76 11.37 2.77
N LYS A 124 -15.49 11.49 2.38
CA LYS A 124 -14.72 10.41 1.75
C LYS A 124 -13.72 9.81 2.72
N VAL A 125 -13.45 8.53 2.51
CA VAL A 125 -12.32 7.82 3.12
C VAL A 125 -11.23 7.71 2.08
N ASN A 126 -10.09 8.31 2.33
CA ASN A 126 -8.88 8.12 1.53
C ASN A 126 -7.95 7.13 2.25
N THR A 127 -7.25 6.30 1.48
CA THR A 127 -6.29 5.33 1.98
C THR A 127 -4.95 5.60 1.34
N TYR A 128 -3.92 5.76 2.16
CA TYR A 128 -2.55 6.03 1.74
C TYR A 128 -1.66 4.87 2.18
N GLU A 129 -0.85 4.34 1.28
CA GLU A 129 0.23 3.41 1.61
C GLU A 129 1.45 4.22 2.04
N ILE A 130 1.95 4.01 3.25
CA ILE A 130 3.02 4.83 3.85
C ILE A 130 4.37 4.13 3.73
N VAL A 131 5.11 4.45 2.68
CA VAL A 131 6.44 3.89 2.38
C VAL A 131 7.55 4.66 3.10
N ASP A 132 7.69 4.41 4.41
CA ASP A 132 8.77 4.99 5.24
C ASP A 132 9.84 3.93 5.57
N PRO A 133 11.09 4.07 5.08
CA PRO A 133 12.17 3.11 5.34
C PRO A 133 12.60 3.04 6.82
N ASN A 134 12.18 4.02 7.64
CA ASN A 134 12.47 4.06 9.06
C ASN A 134 11.46 3.25 9.91
N ILE A 135 10.38 2.75 9.30
CA ILE A 135 9.38 1.92 9.99
C ILE A 135 9.58 0.47 9.57
N ARG A 136 10.27 -0.31 10.41
CA ARG A 136 10.54 -1.74 10.16
C ARG A 136 9.75 -2.64 11.08
N THR A 137 9.33 -2.13 12.23
CA THR A 137 8.57 -2.83 13.27
C THR A 137 7.45 -1.94 13.83
N ILE A 138 6.51 -2.53 14.56
CA ILE A 138 5.46 -1.77 15.28
C ILE A 138 6.06 -0.73 16.23
N SER A 139 7.17 -1.07 16.90
CA SER A 139 7.83 -0.18 17.86
C SER A 139 8.38 1.10 17.23
N ASP A 140 8.68 1.09 15.93
CA ASP A 140 9.15 2.28 15.20
C ASP A 140 8.05 3.33 15.05
N ILE A 141 6.77 2.92 15.16
CA ILE A 141 5.60 3.81 15.14
C ILE A 141 5.43 4.42 16.55
N LYS A 142 5.97 5.63 16.73
CA LYS A 142 6.04 6.32 18.03
C LYS A 142 5.01 7.44 18.17
N MET A 143 4.42 7.89 17.07
CA MET A 143 3.35 8.89 17.06
C MET A 143 2.59 8.84 15.73
N LEU A 144 1.54 9.64 15.61
CA LEU A 144 0.91 9.96 14.33
C LEU A 144 0.59 11.45 14.35
N LYS A 145 1.19 12.20 13.43
CA LYS A 145 0.92 13.62 13.26
C LYS A 145 0.49 13.90 11.84
N LEU A 146 -0.75 14.31 11.65
CA LEU A 146 -1.23 14.90 10.39
C LEU A 146 -1.00 16.41 10.45
N THR A 147 -0.47 16.99 9.38
CA THR A 147 -0.25 18.44 9.28
C THR A 147 -0.66 18.94 7.90
N ILE A 148 -1.31 20.10 7.86
CA ILE A 148 -1.62 20.84 6.64
C ILE A 148 -0.63 22.00 6.45
N LYS A 149 -0.24 22.23 5.20
CA LYS A 149 0.74 23.26 4.86
C LYS A 149 0.10 24.57 4.38
N GLY A 150 -1.02 24.51 3.69
CA GLY A 150 -1.71 25.71 3.22
C GLY A 150 -2.76 26.26 4.21
N SER A 151 -3.68 27.05 3.69
CA SER A 151 -4.69 27.80 4.43
C SER A 151 -6.13 27.33 4.23
N ASP A 152 -6.36 26.40 3.30
CA ASP A 152 -7.65 25.74 3.11
C ASP A 152 -7.83 24.69 4.22
N GLY A 153 -8.76 24.91 5.13
CA GLY A 153 -8.88 24.10 6.33
C GLY A 153 -9.37 22.69 6.02
N TRP A 154 -8.76 21.67 6.63
CA TRP A 154 -9.20 20.26 6.46
C TRP A 154 -9.86 19.72 7.73
N CYS A 155 -11.08 19.19 7.64
CA CYS A 155 -11.79 18.63 8.80
C CYS A 155 -11.73 17.10 8.83
N VAL A 156 -10.98 16.53 9.77
CA VAL A 156 -10.82 15.06 9.92
C VAL A 156 -11.61 14.56 11.13
N ASP A 157 -12.47 13.55 10.94
CA ASP A 157 -13.24 12.95 12.05
C ASP A 157 -12.87 11.50 12.37
N ARG A 158 -12.12 10.81 11.49
CA ARG A 158 -11.64 9.45 11.75
C ARG A 158 -10.30 9.18 11.11
N ILE A 159 -9.43 8.54 11.89
CA ILE A 159 -8.13 8.03 11.46
C ILE A 159 -8.04 6.56 11.83
N GLU A 160 -7.51 5.75 10.91
CA GLU A 160 -7.20 4.34 11.15
C GLU A 160 -5.81 3.99 10.65
N LEU A 161 -5.09 3.18 11.42
CA LEU A 161 -3.80 2.62 11.06
C LEU A 161 -3.94 1.11 10.87
N LEU A 162 -3.60 0.63 9.68
CA LEU A 162 -3.58 -0.80 9.35
C LEU A 162 -2.15 -1.23 9.04
N VAL A 163 -1.81 -2.43 9.49
CA VAL A 163 -0.47 -3.00 9.33
C VAL A 163 -0.58 -4.35 8.65
N ASN A 164 0.35 -4.65 7.76
CA ASN A 164 0.55 -5.98 7.17
C ASN A 164 -0.68 -6.56 6.44
N GLY A 165 -1.55 -5.68 5.93
CA GLY A 165 -2.69 -6.04 5.10
C GLY A 165 -3.83 -6.76 5.82
N VAL A 166 -3.93 -6.65 7.14
CA VAL A 166 -5.17 -7.07 7.83
C VAL A 166 -6.30 -6.07 7.59
N SER A 167 -7.54 -6.54 7.57
CA SER A 167 -8.72 -5.68 7.35
C SER A 167 -9.09 -4.83 8.57
N ALA A 168 -8.80 -5.32 9.77
CA ALA A 168 -9.06 -4.63 11.03
C ALA A 168 -7.87 -3.72 11.41
N PRO A 169 -8.10 -2.43 11.73
CA PRO A 169 -7.02 -1.53 12.10
C PRO A 169 -6.44 -1.88 13.47
N ILE A 170 -5.12 -1.71 13.62
CA ILE A 170 -4.43 -1.85 14.91
C ILE A 170 -4.60 -0.61 15.78
N PHE A 171 -5.05 0.49 15.19
CA PHE A 171 -5.40 1.74 15.86
C PHE A 171 -6.53 2.45 15.12
N ARG A 172 -7.50 2.99 15.87
CA ARG A 172 -8.55 3.85 15.35
C ARG A 172 -8.80 5.00 16.32
N LYS A 173 -8.94 6.21 15.79
CA LYS A 173 -9.42 7.38 16.53
C LYS A 173 -10.60 7.99 15.81
N SER A 174 -11.70 8.16 16.54
CA SER A 174 -12.86 8.95 16.10
C SER A 174 -12.90 10.23 16.90
N ILE A 175 -13.14 11.35 16.22
CA ILE A 175 -13.16 12.69 16.80
C ILE A 175 -14.57 13.22 16.66
N SER A 176 -15.28 13.35 17.78
CA SER A 176 -16.64 13.90 17.77
C SER A 176 -16.61 15.28 17.14
N SER A 177 -17.46 15.52 16.14
CA SER A 177 -17.52 16.76 15.34
C SER A 177 -16.36 17.00 14.37
N GLY A 178 -15.36 16.11 14.30
CA GLY A 178 -14.14 16.34 13.53
C GLY A 178 -13.20 17.37 14.14
N LYS A 179 -11.95 17.34 13.68
CA LYS A 179 -10.89 18.30 14.01
C LYS A 179 -10.51 19.04 12.74
N TRP A 180 -10.72 20.35 12.73
CA TRP A 180 -10.19 21.24 11.71
C TRP A 180 -8.67 21.41 11.87
N LEU A 181 -7.95 21.13 10.79
CA LEU A 181 -6.53 21.43 10.60
C LEU A 181 -6.46 22.67 9.73
N ASP A 182 -6.04 23.79 10.32
CA ASP A 182 -6.10 25.09 9.66
C ASP A 182 -5.00 25.99 10.26
N ARG A 183 -4.46 26.89 9.43
CA ARG A 183 -3.45 27.91 9.79
C ARG A 183 -4.05 29.26 10.15
N GLY A 184 -5.37 29.43 10.03
CA GLY A 184 -6.09 30.61 10.48
C GLY A 184 -5.87 30.92 11.97
N SER A 185 -6.15 32.18 12.34
CA SER A 185 -5.95 32.66 13.72
C SER A 185 -6.69 31.78 14.75
N GLY A 186 -5.98 31.35 15.80
CA GLY A 186 -6.52 30.48 16.85
C GLY A 186 -6.77 29.03 16.44
N LYS A 187 -6.38 28.62 15.22
CA LYS A 187 -6.48 27.25 14.74
C LYS A 187 -5.16 26.51 14.89
N THR A 188 -5.20 25.18 14.79
CA THR A 188 -4.01 24.33 14.82
C THR A 188 -3.91 23.60 13.49
N PRO A 189 -2.81 23.73 12.73
CA PRO A 189 -2.67 23.10 11.43
C PRO A 189 -2.32 21.62 11.53
N SER A 190 -2.48 21.00 12.70
CA SER A 190 -2.09 19.63 12.92
C SER A 190 -2.95 18.90 13.94
N LEU A 191 -3.02 17.59 13.75
CA LEU A 191 -3.61 16.63 14.67
C LEU A 191 -2.52 15.67 15.10
N TYR A 192 -2.22 15.68 16.39
CA TYR A 192 -1.19 14.85 17.01
C TYR A 192 -1.82 13.75 17.85
N ILE A 193 -1.32 12.53 17.68
CA ILE A 193 -1.68 11.34 18.45
C ILE A 193 -0.37 10.75 18.96
N SER A 194 -0.23 10.66 20.28
CA SER A 194 0.99 10.11 20.88
C SER A 194 1.06 8.59 20.73
N GLY A 195 2.27 8.03 20.75
CA GLY A 195 2.46 6.58 20.77
C GLY A 195 1.84 5.89 21.98
N SER A 196 1.77 6.58 23.12
CA SER A 196 1.09 6.06 24.32
C SER A 196 -0.43 6.04 24.15
N GLU A 197 -1.01 7.04 23.49
CA GLU A 197 -2.42 7.02 23.11
C GLU A 197 -2.73 5.85 22.18
N MET A 198 -1.92 5.65 21.14
CA MET A 198 -2.11 4.54 20.20
C MET A 198 -2.01 3.17 20.88
N ARG A 199 -1.00 2.98 21.75
CA ARG A 199 -0.78 1.75 22.51
C ARG A 199 -1.88 1.40 23.52
N ARG A 200 -2.69 2.38 23.92
CA ARG A 200 -3.89 2.13 24.75
C ARG A 200 -5.07 1.58 23.96
N TYR A 201 -5.03 1.63 22.63
CA TYR A 201 -6.11 1.08 21.81
C TYR A 201 -6.18 -0.45 21.94
N PRO A 202 -7.35 -1.06 22.19
CA PRO A 202 -7.45 -2.49 22.47
C PRO A 202 -6.89 -3.43 21.39
N ALA A 203 -6.83 -2.98 20.13
CA ALA A 203 -6.26 -3.75 19.02
C ALA A 203 -4.75 -3.52 18.81
N TRP A 204 -4.09 -2.70 19.63
CA TRP A 204 -2.63 -2.54 19.65
C TRP A 204 -1.96 -3.72 20.40
N LYS A 205 -2.30 -4.93 19.96
CA LYS A 205 -1.79 -6.21 20.42
C LYS A 205 -2.31 -7.30 19.49
N TYR A 206 -1.84 -8.53 19.67
CA TYR A 206 -2.50 -9.68 19.06
C TYR A 206 -3.89 -9.87 19.68
N THR A 207 -4.87 -9.99 18.80
CA THR A 207 -6.28 -10.28 19.07
C THR A 207 -6.70 -11.47 18.22
N SER A 208 -7.92 -11.97 18.39
CA SER A 208 -8.49 -12.98 17.50
C SER A 208 -8.58 -12.47 16.04
N ALA A 209 -8.90 -11.19 15.84
CA ALA A 209 -9.10 -10.59 14.53
C ALA A 209 -7.80 -10.36 13.74
N ASN A 210 -6.66 -10.20 14.42
CA ASN A 210 -5.37 -9.93 13.79
C ASN A 210 -4.27 -10.94 14.23
N ARG A 211 -4.64 -12.14 14.66
CA ARG A 211 -3.67 -13.12 15.18
C ARG A 211 -2.55 -13.45 14.20
N ALA A 212 -2.85 -13.45 12.90
CA ALA A 212 -1.93 -13.75 11.80
C ALA A 212 -1.21 -12.51 11.21
N ILE A 213 -1.35 -11.33 11.82
CA ILE A 213 -0.77 -10.08 11.28
C ILE A 213 0.76 -10.10 11.17
N TRP A 214 1.43 -10.96 11.95
CA TRP A 214 2.88 -11.17 11.92
C TRP A 214 3.34 -12.16 10.83
N LEU A 215 2.41 -12.87 10.20
CA LEU A 215 2.69 -13.80 9.12
C LEU A 215 2.73 -13.06 7.79
N PRO A 216 3.78 -13.25 6.97
CA PRO A 216 3.82 -12.68 5.64
C PRO A 216 2.63 -13.16 4.81
N PRO A 217 2.13 -12.34 3.87
CA PRO A 217 1.08 -12.78 2.96
C PRO A 217 1.62 -13.91 2.06
N SER A 218 0.77 -14.87 1.70
CA SER A 218 1.10 -15.82 0.62
C SER A 218 0.74 -15.27 -0.76
N ILE A 219 0.01 -14.15 -0.82
CA ILE A 219 -0.33 -13.43 -2.05
C ILE A 219 -0.23 -11.92 -1.80
N ILE A 220 0.59 -11.23 -2.58
CA ILE A 220 0.53 -9.77 -2.70
C ILE A 220 -0.26 -9.45 -3.96
N ARG A 221 -1.45 -8.87 -3.77
CA ARG A 221 -2.33 -8.56 -4.90
C ARG A 221 -1.76 -7.44 -5.76
N ARG A 222 -1.97 -7.54 -7.07
CA ARG A 222 -1.60 -6.51 -8.04
C ARG A 222 -2.07 -5.11 -7.61
N ALA A 223 -3.33 -5.00 -7.24
CA ALA A 223 -3.93 -3.74 -6.78
C ALA A 223 -3.27 -3.16 -5.52
N THR A 224 -2.67 -4.00 -4.67
CA THR A 224 -1.89 -3.53 -3.52
C THR A 224 -0.58 -2.90 -3.97
N LEU A 225 0.11 -3.50 -4.95
CA LEU A 225 1.35 -2.93 -5.49
C LEU A 225 1.10 -1.60 -6.21
N GLU A 226 0.01 -1.50 -6.96
CA GLU A 226 -0.42 -0.25 -7.61
C GLU A 226 -0.70 0.85 -6.60
N ALA A 227 -1.47 0.56 -5.53
CA ALA A 227 -1.73 1.53 -4.47
C ALA A 227 -0.44 2.00 -3.76
N ILE A 228 0.54 1.09 -3.59
CA ILE A 228 1.84 1.40 -3.01
C ILE A 228 2.63 2.33 -3.93
N VAL A 229 2.68 2.03 -5.23
CA VAL A 229 3.36 2.87 -6.23
C VAL A 229 2.67 4.24 -6.35
N GLU A 230 1.33 4.28 -6.46
CA GLU A 230 0.54 5.52 -6.49
C GLU A 230 0.84 6.42 -5.28
N SER A 231 0.76 5.88 -4.06
CA SER A 231 1.00 6.66 -2.85
C SER A 231 2.45 7.14 -2.74
N TYR A 232 3.43 6.34 -3.19
CA TYR A 232 4.83 6.74 -3.18
C TYR A 232 5.11 7.84 -4.21
N VAL A 233 4.52 7.75 -5.40
CA VAL A 233 4.70 8.75 -6.45
C VAL A 233 4.09 10.08 -6.06
N GLY A 234 2.87 10.09 -5.51
CA GLY A 234 2.26 11.30 -4.96
C GLY A 234 3.12 11.89 -3.83
N HIS A 235 3.69 11.05 -2.97
CA HIS A 235 4.66 11.52 -1.97
C HIS A 235 5.87 12.22 -2.62
N MET A 236 6.45 11.62 -3.65
CA MET A 236 7.64 12.13 -4.35
C MET A 236 7.37 13.42 -5.11
N MET A 237 6.18 13.59 -5.71
CA MET A 237 5.76 14.83 -6.36
C MET A 237 5.88 16.03 -5.41
N ASN A 238 5.52 15.86 -4.14
CA ASN A 238 5.57 16.93 -3.15
C ASN A 238 6.95 17.06 -2.46
N ALA A 239 7.62 15.92 -2.25
CA ALA A 239 8.89 15.84 -1.54
C ALA A 239 10.09 16.29 -2.38
N GLU A 240 10.12 15.92 -3.67
CA GLU A 240 11.23 16.23 -4.57
C GLU A 240 10.98 17.52 -5.34
N PRO A 241 11.83 18.55 -5.19
CA PRO A 241 11.62 19.85 -5.83
C PRO A 241 11.42 19.79 -7.34
N ASP A 242 12.08 18.85 -8.00
CA ASP A 242 12.00 18.69 -9.45
C ASP A 242 10.75 17.92 -9.93
N MET A 243 10.02 17.25 -9.03
CA MET A 243 8.77 16.55 -9.31
C MET A 243 7.53 17.36 -8.91
N ARG A 244 7.68 18.53 -8.27
CA ARG A 244 6.56 19.38 -7.80
C ARG A 244 5.62 19.92 -8.86
N LYS A 245 6.04 19.85 -10.12
CA LYS A 245 5.22 20.24 -11.26
C LYS A 245 4.58 19.03 -11.93
N LEU A 246 4.77 17.83 -11.38
CA LEU A 246 4.07 16.65 -11.85
C LEU A 246 2.80 16.48 -11.05
N GLU A 247 1.75 16.10 -11.75
CA GLU A 247 0.49 15.65 -11.20
C GLU A 247 0.07 14.35 -11.89
N PHE A 248 -0.89 13.66 -11.30
CA PHE A 248 -1.51 12.52 -11.97
C PHE A 248 -2.34 13.04 -13.15
N GLY A 249 -1.98 12.56 -14.35
CA GLY A 249 -2.47 13.08 -15.61
C GLY A 249 -3.84 12.56 -16.00
N LYS A 250 -4.12 12.52 -17.31
CA LYS A 250 -5.33 11.86 -17.78
C LYS A 250 -5.19 10.34 -17.61
N LYS A 251 -6.21 9.72 -17.02
CA LYS A 251 -6.29 8.28 -16.86
C LYS A 251 -6.39 7.58 -18.23
N TYR A 252 -5.36 6.82 -18.61
CA TYR A 252 -5.36 5.95 -19.78
C TYR A 252 -5.52 4.50 -19.36
N GLY A 253 -6.78 4.04 -19.34
CA GLY A 253 -7.12 2.67 -18.96
C GLY A 253 -7.99 2.58 -17.72
N ARG A 254 -7.68 1.63 -16.85
CA ARG A 254 -8.40 1.33 -15.61
C ARG A 254 -7.92 2.12 -14.38
N ALA A 255 -6.70 2.66 -14.36
CA ALA A 255 -6.16 3.49 -13.26
C ALA A 255 -5.01 4.39 -13.75
N TYR A 256 -4.59 5.36 -12.93
CA TYR A 256 -3.43 6.21 -13.20
C TYR A 256 -2.08 5.49 -13.00
N VAL A 257 -2.11 4.41 -12.22
CA VAL A 257 -0.98 3.51 -12.02
C VAL A 257 -1.46 2.10 -12.32
N GLU A 258 -0.85 1.48 -13.31
CA GLU A 258 -1.27 0.17 -13.78
C GLU A 258 -0.12 -0.82 -13.83
N ALA A 259 -0.30 -1.99 -13.21
CA ALA A 259 0.60 -3.11 -13.41
C ALA A 259 0.01 -4.15 -14.38
N LYS A 260 0.89 -4.77 -15.17
CA LYS A 260 0.61 -5.99 -15.96
C LYS A 260 1.78 -6.98 -15.86
N PRO A 261 1.54 -8.30 -15.94
CA PRO A 261 2.64 -9.27 -15.97
C PRO A 261 3.58 -9.01 -17.15
N ALA A 262 4.90 -9.09 -16.91
CA ALA A 262 5.93 -8.85 -17.92
C ALA A 262 6.86 -10.06 -18.13
N GLY A 263 6.35 -11.26 -17.79
CA GLY A 263 7.10 -12.51 -17.84
C GLY A 263 8.00 -12.73 -16.62
N GLY A 264 8.29 -14.01 -16.34
CA GLY A 264 9.12 -14.41 -15.20
C GLY A 264 8.60 -13.88 -13.86
N ASN A 265 9.45 -13.14 -13.15
CA ASN A 265 9.18 -12.52 -11.86
C ASN A 265 8.96 -10.99 -11.96
N LYS A 266 8.47 -10.52 -13.11
CA LYS A 266 8.35 -9.09 -13.41
C LYS A 266 6.90 -8.65 -13.57
N LEU A 267 6.65 -7.44 -13.09
CA LEU A 267 5.45 -6.66 -13.39
C LEU A 267 5.89 -5.40 -14.13
N HIS A 268 5.26 -5.10 -15.24
CA HIS A 268 5.42 -3.82 -15.93
C HIS A 268 4.41 -2.84 -15.37
N PHE A 269 4.90 -1.69 -14.90
CA PHE A 269 4.13 -0.57 -14.41
C PHE A 269 4.09 0.54 -15.45
N ASP A 270 2.91 1.12 -15.61
CA ASP A 270 2.60 2.25 -16.46
C ASP A 270 1.98 3.35 -15.58
N LEU A 271 2.47 4.58 -15.70
CA LEU A 271 2.10 5.72 -14.86
C LEU A 271 1.72 6.90 -15.75
N ASP A 272 0.47 7.32 -15.61
CA ASP A 272 -0.10 8.45 -16.34
C ASP A 272 0.15 9.75 -15.56
N LEU A 273 1.20 10.50 -15.94
CA LEU A 273 1.51 11.79 -15.31
C LEU A 273 1.34 12.93 -16.30
N VAL A 274 1.12 14.13 -15.78
CA VAL A 274 1.18 15.38 -16.54
C VAL A 274 2.15 16.31 -15.85
N TYR A 275 2.90 17.06 -16.64
CA TYR A 275 3.76 18.14 -16.15
C TYR A 275 3.01 19.47 -16.28
N ASP A 276 2.60 20.03 -15.14
CA ASP A 276 1.89 21.30 -14.99
C ASP A 276 2.75 22.46 -15.50
N THR A 277 2.36 22.93 -16.68
CA THR A 277 2.83 24.16 -17.30
C THR A 277 1.64 24.87 -17.93
N THR A 278 1.87 25.95 -18.68
CA THR A 278 0.81 26.59 -19.46
C THR A 278 0.17 25.66 -20.50
N ILE A 279 0.80 24.52 -20.80
CA ILE A 279 0.28 23.47 -21.68
C ILE A 279 0.48 22.14 -20.94
N ASP A 280 -0.57 21.36 -20.77
CA ASP A 280 -0.47 20.04 -20.14
C ASP A 280 0.42 19.12 -20.98
N LEU A 281 1.61 18.82 -20.46
CA LEU A 281 2.55 17.92 -21.12
C LEU A 281 2.42 16.54 -20.50
N GLU A 282 1.72 15.66 -21.22
CA GLU A 282 1.66 14.23 -20.94
C GLU A 282 3.07 13.65 -20.78
N THR A 283 3.25 12.95 -19.66
CA THR A 283 4.50 12.37 -19.20
C THR A 283 4.22 10.93 -18.78
N ASP A 284 4.51 9.99 -19.66
CA ASP A 284 4.32 8.57 -19.39
C ASP A 284 5.57 8.00 -18.74
N VAL A 285 5.42 7.29 -17.62
CA VAL A 285 6.54 6.63 -16.95
C VAL A 285 6.31 5.14 -16.87
N ASP A 286 7.08 4.40 -17.66
CA ASP A 286 7.10 2.95 -17.66
C ASP A 286 8.26 2.41 -16.81
N PHE A 287 8.05 1.34 -16.05
CA PHE A 287 9.15 0.57 -15.47
C PHE A 287 8.77 -0.89 -15.20
N ASP A 288 9.77 -1.74 -15.05
CA ASP A 288 9.56 -3.12 -14.59
C ASP A 288 9.86 -3.22 -13.10
N LEU A 289 8.90 -3.69 -12.31
CA LEU A 289 9.13 -4.13 -10.95
C LEU A 289 9.56 -5.60 -10.94
N VAL A 290 10.81 -5.85 -10.59
CA VAL A 290 11.38 -7.19 -10.46
C VAL A 290 11.24 -7.66 -9.03
N VAL A 291 10.65 -8.84 -8.85
CA VAL A 291 10.42 -9.47 -7.55
C VAL A 291 11.47 -10.55 -7.33
N SER A 292 12.35 -10.41 -6.34
CA SER A 292 13.31 -11.45 -5.96
C SER A 292 13.24 -11.74 -4.46
N CYS A 293 13.81 -12.87 -4.04
CA CYS A 293 14.14 -13.07 -2.64
C CYS A 293 15.62 -13.39 -2.55
N ASP A 294 16.35 -12.56 -1.81
CA ASP A 294 17.79 -12.71 -1.60
C ASP A 294 18.06 -12.57 -0.10
N ASN A 295 18.91 -13.43 0.46
CA ASN A 295 19.24 -13.42 1.89
C ASN A 295 18.01 -13.42 2.81
N LYS A 296 16.96 -14.18 2.44
CA LYS A 296 15.69 -14.29 3.18
C LYS A 296 14.92 -12.96 3.26
N GLN A 297 15.12 -12.08 2.28
CA GLN A 297 14.40 -10.81 2.17
C GLN A 297 13.70 -10.74 0.82
N LEU A 298 12.39 -10.46 0.81
CA LEU A 298 11.71 -10.10 -0.42
C LEU A 298 12.25 -8.75 -0.87
N ASN A 299 12.72 -8.67 -2.10
CA ASN A 299 13.18 -7.46 -2.74
C ASN A 299 12.25 -7.14 -3.91
N LEU A 300 11.74 -5.92 -3.91
CA LEU A 300 11.01 -5.33 -5.02
C LEU A 300 11.89 -4.22 -5.59
N ARG A 301 12.33 -4.36 -6.85
CA ARG A 301 13.27 -3.42 -7.47
C ARG A 301 12.71 -2.92 -8.79
N ALA A 302 12.58 -1.62 -8.94
CA ALA A 302 12.30 -1.00 -10.22
C ALA A 302 13.53 -1.09 -11.14
N GLN A 303 13.29 -1.45 -12.40
CA GLN A 303 14.28 -1.57 -13.47
C GLN A 303 13.66 -1.07 -14.78
N ASN A 304 14.49 -0.89 -15.82
CA ASN A 304 14.03 -0.49 -17.15
C ASN A 304 13.16 0.78 -17.16
N VAL A 305 13.43 1.71 -16.24
CA VAL A 305 12.66 2.96 -16.12
C VAL A 305 12.83 3.79 -17.39
N LYS A 306 11.71 4.03 -18.07
CA LYS A 306 11.57 4.89 -19.23
C LYS A 306 10.57 5.98 -18.87
N ALA A 307 10.91 7.21 -19.23
CA ALA A 307 9.95 8.31 -19.16
C ALA A 307 9.91 8.94 -20.55
N GLN A 308 8.70 9.05 -21.08
CA GLN A 308 8.43 9.66 -22.37
C GLN A 308 7.71 10.98 -22.10
N VAL A 309 8.26 12.06 -22.64
CA VAL A 309 7.64 13.37 -22.59
C VAL A 309 7.54 13.84 -24.02
N ASN A 310 6.38 14.36 -24.39
CA ASN A 310 6.14 14.93 -25.72
C ASN A 310 7.00 16.18 -26.05
N VAL A 311 7.88 16.63 -25.13
CA VAL A 311 8.78 17.78 -25.32
C VAL A 311 10.23 17.46 -24.87
N PRO A 312 11.25 17.70 -25.72
CA PRO A 312 12.66 17.36 -25.44
C PRO A 312 13.32 18.04 -24.22
N LEU A 313 12.71 19.08 -23.65
CA LEU A 313 13.30 19.88 -22.56
C LEU A 313 13.38 19.14 -21.21
N ILE A 314 12.83 17.92 -21.12
CA ILE A 314 12.63 17.23 -19.84
C ILE A 314 13.58 16.03 -19.64
N THR A 315 14.82 16.13 -20.09
CA THR A 315 15.87 15.14 -19.74
C THR A 315 16.18 15.09 -18.24
N ARG A 316 15.87 16.15 -17.49
CA ARG A 316 16.05 16.19 -16.03
C ARG A 316 15.10 15.25 -15.29
N LEU A 317 13.81 15.19 -15.65
CA LEU A 317 12.86 14.28 -15.01
C LEU A 317 13.27 12.81 -15.19
N ILE A 318 13.71 12.43 -16.39
CA ILE A 318 14.19 11.07 -16.67
C ILE A 318 15.31 10.67 -15.68
N ARG A 319 16.19 11.61 -15.33
CA ARG A 319 17.27 11.36 -14.36
C ARG A 319 16.75 11.12 -12.95
N ILE A 320 15.78 11.92 -12.51
CA ILE A 320 15.14 11.81 -11.18
C ILE A 320 14.39 10.49 -11.06
N PHE A 321 13.54 10.17 -12.04
CA PHE A 321 12.86 8.88 -12.08
C PHE A 321 13.87 7.73 -12.02
N LYS A 322 14.93 7.76 -12.83
CA LYS A 322 15.98 6.74 -12.78
C LYS A 322 16.69 6.68 -11.43
N SER A 323 17.05 7.80 -10.80
CA SER A 323 17.77 7.77 -9.53
C SER A 323 16.88 7.34 -8.37
N ASP A 324 15.66 7.86 -8.30
CA ASP A 324 14.83 7.73 -7.11
C ASP A 324 13.90 6.52 -7.18
N PHE A 325 13.43 6.11 -8.37
CA PHE A 325 12.81 4.78 -8.52
C PHE A 325 13.83 3.66 -8.39
N ALA A 326 15.07 3.82 -8.88
CA ALA A 326 16.09 2.79 -8.63
C ALA A 326 16.43 2.67 -7.13
N LYS A 327 16.29 3.76 -6.38
CA LYS A 327 16.40 3.77 -4.90
C LYS A 327 15.12 3.36 -4.19
N MET A 328 13.97 3.34 -4.88
CA MET A 328 12.69 2.90 -4.35
C MET A 328 12.82 1.42 -3.98
N LYS A 329 13.23 1.20 -2.74
CA LYS A 329 13.16 -0.09 -2.07
C LYS A 329 11.74 -0.19 -1.56
N LEU A 330 10.83 -0.64 -2.43
CA LEU A 330 9.49 -1.03 -2.02
C LEU A 330 9.63 -2.18 -1.02
N TYR A 331 9.73 -1.81 0.25
CA TYR A 331 9.90 -2.61 1.45
C TYR A 331 10.69 -3.91 1.28
N ALA A 332 11.87 -3.98 1.92
CA ALA A 332 12.45 -5.27 2.23
C ALA A 332 11.52 -5.99 3.22
N ILE A 333 10.63 -6.86 2.73
CA ILE A 333 9.91 -7.79 3.62
C ILE A 333 10.99 -8.71 4.16
N ASN A 334 11.47 -8.39 5.36
CA ASN A 334 12.50 -9.17 6.00
C ASN A 334 11.84 -10.39 6.64
N PHE A 335 11.90 -11.55 5.98
CA PHE A 335 11.52 -12.82 6.59
C PHE A 335 12.55 -13.26 7.65
N GLY A 336 13.72 -12.61 7.72
CA GLY A 336 14.84 -12.91 8.60
C GLY A 336 14.63 -12.60 10.08
N SER A 337 13.59 -11.86 10.48
CA SER A 337 13.19 -11.74 11.89
C SER A 337 12.01 -12.65 12.28
N SER A 338 11.26 -13.19 11.30
CA SER A 338 10.20 -14.17 11.53
C SER A 338 10.71 -15.62 11.57
N GLY A 339 12.03 -15.82 11.52
CA GLY A 339 12.67 -17.12 11.67
C GLY A 339 12.49 -18.06 10.47
N VAL A 340 12.08 -17.55 9.30
CA VAL A 340 11.94 -18.39 8.09
C VAL A 340 13.35 -18.74 7.57
N PRO A 341 13.72 -20.03 7.46
CA PRO A 341 15.10 -20.42 7.17
C PRO A 341 15.51 -20.27 5.70
N TYR A 342 14.56 -20.02 4.80
CA TYR A 342 14.78 -19.97 3.35
C TYR A 342 14.07 -18.78 2.69
N CYS A 343 14.51 -18.46 1.48
CA CYS A 343 13.77 -17.58 0.59
C CYS A 343 12.59 -18.34 -0.01
N PRO A 344 11.35 -17.85 0.12
CA PRO A 344 10.23 -18.52 -0.50
C PRO A 344 10.32 -18.45 -2.02
N SER A 345 9.67 -19.39 -2.69
CA SER A 345 9.47 -19.31 -4.14
C SER A 345 8.45 -18.21 -4.47
N LEU A 346 8.79 -17.41 -5.47
CA LEU A 346 8.02 -16.25 -5.90
C LEU A 346 7.54 -16.46 -7.33
N ARG A 347 6.26 -16.19 -7.58
CA ARG A 347 5.70 -16.24 -8.93
C ARG A 347 4.71 -15.12 -9.14
N VAL A 348 4.93 -14.34 -10.20
CA VAL A 348 3.93 -13.41 -10.74
C VAL A 348 2.90 -14.21 -11.53
N THR A 349 1.64 -14.06 -11.19
CA THR A 349 0.51 -14.73 -11.86
C THR A 349 0.09 -13.96 -13.11
N SER A 350 -0.77 -14.56 -13.94
CA SER A 350 -1.39 -13.87 -15.09
C SER A 350 -2.27 -12.68 -14.67
N ALA A 351 -2.75 -12.66 -13.41
CA ALA A 351 -3.49 -11.52 -12.85
C ALA A 351 -2.57 -10.38 -12.37
N GLY A 352 -1.26 -10.58 -12.37
CA GLY A 352 -0.26 -9.65 -11.82
C GLY A 352 -0.09 -9.74 -10.31
N ASP A 353 -0.71 -10.72 -9.65
CA ASP A 353 -0.48 -10.99 -8.23
C ASP A 353 0.87 -11.70 -8.04
N ILE A 354 1.55 -11.42 -6.93
CA ILE A 354 2.75 -12.14 -6.50
C ILE A 354 2.32 -13.24 -5.54
N THR A 355 2.42 -14.49 -5.96
CA THR A 355 2.29 -15.64 -5.06
C THR A 355 3.63 -15.92 -4.40
N ILE A 356 3.58 -16.14 -3.09
CA ILE A 356 4.72 -16.40 -2.24
C ILE A 356 4.46 -17.78 -1.63
N ARG A 357 5.27 -18.78 -2.00
CA ARG A 357 5.15 -20.15 -1.49
C ARG A 357 6.38 -20.56 -0.71
N PRO A 358 6.22 -21.28 0.41
CA PRO A 358 7.34 -21.80 1.17
C PRO A 358 8.26 -22.69 0.33
#